data_AF-A0A4V3DJI0-F1
#
_entry.id   AF-A0A4V3DJI0-F1
#
_cell.length_a   1.000
_cell.length_b   1.000
_cell.length_c   1.000
_cell.angle_alpha   90.00
_cell.angle_beta   90.00
_cell.angle_gamma   90.00
#
_symmetry.space_group_name_H-M   'P 1'
#
loop_
_entity.id
_entity.type
_entity.pdbx_description
1 polymer ?
#
loop_
_entity_poly.entity_id
_entity_poly.type
_entity_poly.pdbx_seq_one_letter_code
_entity_poly.pdbx_strand_id
1 'polypeptide(L)'
;MNGHIPGYWTVEDIERLSHMSIAEVAQQTGYPIEEVMRVRQLVNQRVALTEINRRRGVNWSEGHIALLGTLPDQEIAYLLGCSRQAVTAKRKALNIKPHKRIGLQWTNELILQLGRSSDRQVAEQMGISLRAVLNTRQAQGIKG
;
A
#
# COMPACT_ATOMS: atom_id res chain seq x y z
N MET A 1 18.37 4.62 18.81
CA MET A 1 18.67 3.34 18.11
C MET A 1 17.41 2.95 17.38
N ASN A 2 17.27 3.37 16.13
CA ASN A 2 16.04 3.13 15.35
C ASN A 2 16.14 1.73 14.76
N GLY A 3 15.28 0.83 15.24
CA GLY A 3 15.22 -0.55 14.77
C GLY A 3 14.66 -0.58 13.35
N HIS A 4 15.55 -0.64 12.36
CA HIS A 4 15.17 -0.98 11.00
C HIS A 4 14.86 -2.48 10.94
N ILE A 5 13.60 -2.81 10.70
CA ILE A 5 13.17 -4.18 10.42
C ILE A 5 13.66 -4.50 9.00
N PRO A 6 14.48 -5.55 8.79
CA PRO A 6 14.96 -5.94 7.48
C PRO A 6 13.79 -6.15 6.50
N GLY A 7 13.77 -5.38 5.40
CA GLY A 7 12.78 -5.51 4.32
C GLY A 7 11.72 -4.39 4.25
N TYR A 8 11.77 -3.35 5.08
CA TYR A 8 10.84 -2.23 5.03
C TYR A 8 11.53 -0.90 4.68
N TRP A 9 11.31 -0.40 3.46
CA TRP A 9 11.79 0.92 3.01
C TRP A 9 10.77 2.01 3.37
N THR A 10 11.17 3.04 4.12
CA THR A 10 10.30 4.17 4.47
C THR A 10 10.19 5.17 3.31
N VAL A 11 9.19 6.06 3.35
CA VAL A 11 9.06 7.15 2.37
C VAL A 11 10.31 8.02 2.32
N GLU A 12 10.88 8.32 3.49
CA GLU A 12 12.12 9.10 3.61
C GLU A 12 13.31 8.37 2.94
N ASP A 13 13.40 7.05 3.13
CA ASP A 13 14.43 6.24 2.46
C ASP A 13 14.26 6.25 0.93
N ILE A 14 13.02 6.23 0.43
CA ILE A 14 12.74 6.36 -1.01
C ILE A 14 13.08 7.76 -1.54
N GLU A 15 12.84 8.82 -0.75
CA GLU A 15 13.23 10.19 -1.12
C GLU A 15 14.75 10.33 -1.21
N ARG A 16 15.50 9.74 -0.27
CA ARG A 16 16.98 9.69 -0.31
C ARG A 16 17.50 9.10 -1.62
N LEU A 17 16.88 8.03 -2.13
CA LEU A 17 17.26 7.40 -3.41
C LEU A 17 17.16 8.36 -4.62
N SER A 18 16.43 9.47 -4.52
CA SER A 18 16.30 10.44 -5.61
C SER A 18 17.44 11.45 -5.67
N HIS A 19 18.06 11.78 -4.53
CA HIS A 19 18.97 12.92 -4.42
C HIS A 19 20.37 12.59 -3.90
N MET A 20 20.59 11.35 -3.44
CA MET A 20 21.85 10.92 -2.85
C MET A 20 22.57 9.88 -3.69
N SER A 21 23.88 9.72 -3.49
CA SER A 21 24.62 8.58 -4.03
C SER A 21 24.21 7.29 -3.31
N ILE A 22 24.40 6.13 -3.98
CA ILE A 22 24.10 4.83 -3.38
C ILE A 22 24.87 4.61 -2.07
N ALA A 23 26.13 5.06 -2.02
CA ALA A 23 26.98 4.92 -0.85
C ALA A 23 26.46 5.73 0.35
N GLU A 24 26.02 6.96 0.11
CA GLU A 24 25.45 7.80 1.17
C GLU A 24 24.11 7.24 1.68
N VAL A 25 23.26 6.71 0.79
CA VAL A 25 22.01 6.05 1.22
C VAL A 25 22.31 4.80 2.04
N ALA A 26 23.27 3.96 1.62
CA ALA A 26 23.68 2.79 2.38
C ALA A 26 24.22 3.17 3.77
N GLN A 27 25.04 4.22 3.85
CA GLN A 27 25.58 4.73 5.11
C GLN A 27 24.48 5.24 6.05
N GLN A 28 23.49 5.97 5.52
CA GLN A 28 22.43 6.57 6.35
C GLN A 28 21.33 5.59 6.76
N THR A 29 21.01 4.62 5.90
CA THR A 29 19.94 3.66 6.14
C THR A 29 20.41 2.38 6.81
N GLY A 30 21.72 2.08 6.74
CA GLY A 30 22.28 0.81 7.18
C GLY A 30 22.00 -0.37 6.23
N TYR A 31 21.34 -0.13 5.08
CA TYR A 31 21.11 -1.18 4.08
C TYR A 31 22.36 -1.50 3.26
N PRO A 32 22.58 -2.77 2.85
CA PRO A 32 23.64 -3.13 1.93
C PRO A 32 23.54 -2.36 0.62
N ILE A 33 24.68 -1.94 0.06
CA ILE A 33 24.76 -1.23 -1.22
C ILE A 33 23.96 -1.94 -2.32
N GLU A 34 24.03 -3.27 -2.39
CA GLU A 34 23.28 -4.07 -3.37
C GLU A 34 21.76 -3.90 -3.25
N GLU A 35 21.24 -3.86 -2.02
CA GLU A 35 19.81 -3.66 -1.76
C GLU A 35 19.39 -2.23 -2.11
N VAL A 36 20.23 -1.24 -1.78
CA VAL A 36 20.01 0.16 -2.18
C VAL A 36 19.98 0.30 -3.70
N MET A 37 20.91 -0.34 -4.42
CA MET A 37 20.95 -0.33 -5.89
C MET A 37 19.68 -0.96 -6.48
N ARG A 38 19.28 -2.13 -5.97
CA ARG A 38 18.08 -2.83 -6.40
C ARG A 38 16.84 -1.96 -6.25
N VAL A 39 16.66 -1.34 -5.08
CA VAL A 39 15.49 -0.53 -4.79
C VAL A 39 15.49 0.74 -5.63
N ARG A 40 16.65 1.40 -5.82
CA ARG A 40 16.76 2.56 -6.73
C ARG A 40 16.34 2.21 -8.15
N GLN A 41 16.77 1.06 -8.64
CA GLN A 41 16.42 0.59 -9.97
C GLN A 41 14.90 0.34 -10.10
N LEU A 42 14.27 -0.29 -9.12
CA LEU A 42 12.83 -0.52 -9.10
C LEU A 42 12.03 0.79 -9.04
N VAL A 43 12.47 1.76 -8.23
CA VAL A 43 11.86 3.08 -8.16
C VAL A 43 11.97 3.81 -9.50
N ASN A 44 13.14 3.82 -10.12
CA ASN A 44 13.35 4.44 -11.43
C ASN A 44 12.48 3.79 -12.52
N GLN A 45 12.41 2.46 -12.56
CA GLN A 45 11.51 1.75 -13.47
C GLN A 45 10.05 2.15 -13.24
N ARG A 46 9.62 2.27 -11.99
CA ARG A 46 8.26 2.68 -11.67
C ARG A 46 7.96 4.11 -12.10
N VAL A 47 8.89 5.04 -11.85
CA VAL A 47 8.77 6.45 -12.29
C VAL A 47 8.70 6.52 -13.81
N ALA A 48 9.54 5.77 -14.52
CA ALA A 48 9.52 5.70 -15.99
C ALA A 48 8.19 5.15 -16.53
N LEU A 49 7.68 4.04 -15.97
CA LEU A 49 6.37 3.49 -16.33
C LEU A 49 5.25 4.51 -16.09
N THR A 50 5.31 5.22 -14.96
CA THR A 50 4.33 6.25 -14.61
C THR A 50 4.32 7.39 -15.63
N GLU A 51 5.48 7.86 -16.06
CA GLU A 51 5.57 8.95 -17.03
C GLU A 51 5.14 8.50 -18.44
N ILE A 52 5.50 7.28 -18.85
CA ILE A 52 5.07 6.70 -20.13
C ILE A 52 3.55 6.63 -20.19
N ASN A 53 2.92 6.03 -19.17
CA ASN A 53 1.48 5.82 -19.15
C ASN A 53 0.70 7.11 -18.91
N ARG A 54 1.29 8.11 -18.22
CA ARG A 54 0.70 9.46 -18.12
C ARG A 54 0.63 10.13 -19.49
N ARG A 55 1.68 10.04 -20.31
CA ARG A 55 1.75 10.69 -21.63
C ARG A 55 0.96 9.94 -22.70
N ARG A 56 1.03 8.61 -22.72
CA ARG A 56 0.51 7.77 -23.81
C ARG A 56 -0.77 7.01 -23.46
N GLY A 57 -1.16 7.01 -22.19
CA GLY A 57 -2.19 6.10 -21.68
C GLY A 57 -1.65 4.69 -21.46
N VAL A 58 -2.38 3.92 -20.65
CA VAL A 58 -2.04 2.51 -20.37
C VAL A 58 -2.33 1.66 -21.60
N ASN A 59 -1.33 0.90 -22.05
CA ASN A 59 -1.56 -0.18 -23.01
C ASN A 59 -2.17 -1.40 -22.28
N TRP A 60 -3.46 -1.64 -22.46
CA TRP A 60 -4.20 -2.68 -21.76
C TRP A 60 -3.96 -4.05 -22.40
N SER A 61 -3.09 -4.86 -21.79
CA SER A 61 -2.92 -6.28 -22.13
C SER A 61 -4.01 -7.14 -21.49
N GLU A 62 -4.14 -8.39 -21.93
CA GLU A 62 -5.02 -9.38 -21.31
C GLU A 62 -4.70 -9.58 -19.82
N GLY A 63 -3.41 -9.60 -19.47
CA GLY A 63 -2.96 -9.67 -18.08
C GLY A 63 -3.40 -8.46 -17.25
N HIS A 64 -3.36 -7.24 -17.81
CA HIS A 64 -3.85 -6.05 -17.11
C HIS A 64 -5.36 -6.10 -16.89
N ILE A 65 -6.11 -6.62 -17.88
CA ILE A 65 -7.56 -6.77 -17.79
C ILE A 65 -7.93 -7.80 -16.71
N ALA A 66 -7.17 -8.90 -16.62
CA ALA A 66 -7.38 -9.94 -15.60
C ALA A 66 -7.19 -9.45 -14.15
N LEU A 67 -6.45 -8.34 -13.94
CA LEU A 67 -6.31 -7.72 -12.62
C LEU A 67 -7.56 -6.91 -12.20
N LEU A 68 -8.38 -6.46 -13.16
CA LEU A 68 -9.53 -5.61 -12.85
C LEU A 68 -10.56 -6.39 -12.03
N GLY A 69 -10.94 -5.84 -10.87
CA GLY A 69 -11.89 -6.47 -9.95
C GLY A 69 -11.29 -7.55 -9.03
N THR A 70 -10.06 -8.01 -9.28
CA THR A 70 -9.35 -8.94 -8.39
C THR A 70 -8.55 -8.20 -7.31
N LEU A 71 -8.09 -6.97 -7.61
CA LEU A 71 -7.40 -6.07 -6.69
C LEU A 71 -8.08 -4.70 -6.64
N PRO A 72 -7.86 -3.90 -5.56
CA PRO A 72 -8.27 -2.50 -5.53
C PRO A 72 -7.68 -1.70 -6.71
N ASP A 73 -8.50 -0.83 -7.32
CA ASP A 73 -8.08 0.00 -8.45
C ASP A 73 -6.80 0.81 -8.16
N GLN A 74 -6.55 1.17 -6.90
CA GLN A 74 -5.33 1.88 -6.48
C GLN A 74 -4.08 0.99 -6.54
N GLU A 75 -4.20 -0.29 -6.20
CA GLU A 75 -3.08 -1.24 -6.22
C GLU A 75 -2.73 -1.63 -7.65
N ILE A 76 -3.75 -1.84 -8.49
CA ILE A 76 -3.55 -2.03 -9.93
C ILE A 76 -2.90 -0.79 -10.54
N ALA A 77 -3.36 0.41 -10.18
CA ALA A 77 -2.78 1.66 -10.67
C ALA A 77 -1.32 1.81 -10.28
N TYR A 78 -0.96 1.40 -9.06
CA TYR A 78 0.42 1.28 -8.62
C TYR A 78 1.18 0.32 -9.55
N LEU A 79 0.78 -0.95 -9.64
CA LEU A 79 1.46 -1.97 -10.45
C LEU A 79 1.67 -1.55 -11.91
N LEU A 80 0.65 -0.94 -12.53
CA LEU A 80 0.69 -0.50 -13.91
C LEU A 80 1.35 0.87 -14.10
N GLY A 81 1.74 1.58 -13.04
CA GLY A 81 2.27 2.94 -13.14
C GLY A 81 1.28 3.87 -13.83
N CYS A 82 0.04 3.97 -13.35
CA CYS A 82 -0.97 4.86 -13.92
C CYS A 82 -1.86 5.48 -12.83
N SER A 83 -2.82 6.30 -13.22
CA SER A 83 -3.76 6.88 -12.25
C SER A 83 -4.84 5.87 -11.85
N ARG A 84 -5.29 5.92 -10.60
CA ARG A 84 -6.47 5.16 -10.13
C ARG A 84 -7.69 5.39 -11.01
N GLN A 85 -7.85 6.61 -11.51
CA GLN A 85 -8.95 7.01 -12.39
C GLN A 85 -8.88 6.27 -13.74
N ALA A 86 -7.69 6.09 -14.32
CA ALA A 86 -7.53 5.32 -15.56
C ALA A 86 -7.98 3.85 -15.39
N VAL A 87 -7.59 3.22 -14.28
CA VAL A 87 -8.03 1.86 -13.92
C VAL A 87 -9.55 1.83 -13.69
N THR A 88 -10.08 2.78 -12.92
CA THR A 88 -11.53 2.89 -12.65
C THR A 88 -12.33 3.03 -13.95
N ALA A 89 -11.85 3.87 -14.88
CA ALA A 89 -12.48 4.11 -16.17
C ALA A 89 -12.48 2.83 -17.03
N LYS A 90 -11.33 2.15 -17.15
CA LYS A 90 -11.24 0.89 -17.91
C LYS A 90 -12.13 -0.19 -17.31
N ARG A 91 -12.11 -0.37 -15.99
CA ARG A 91 -12.95 -1.33 -15.27
C ARG A 91 -14.44 -1.09 -15.55
N LYS A 92 -14.89 0.17 -15.48
CA LYS A 92 -16.27 0.56 -15.78
C LYS A 92 -16.64 0.32 -17.26
N ALA A 93 -15.74 0.65 -18.19
CA ALA A 93 -15.97 0.41 -19.62
C ALA A 93 -16.15 -1.08 -19.96
N LEU A 94 -15.54 -1.97 -19.17
CA LEU A 94 -15.71 -3.43 -19.29
C LEU A 94 -16.82 -4.00 -18.40
N ASN A 95 -17.62 -3.16 -17.72
CA ASN A 95 -18.66 -3.56 -16.77
C ASN A 95 -18.17 -4.48 -15.62
N ILE A 96 -16.89 -4.39 -15.26
CA ILE A 96 -16.31 -5.17 -14.17
C ILE A 96 -16.65 -4.50 -12.83
N LYS A 97 -17.08 -5.26 -11.83
CA LYS A 97 -17.36 -4.72 -10.49
C LYS A 97 -16.06 -4.34 -9.78
N PRO A 98 -16.04 -3.28 -8.94
CA PRO A 98 -14.85 -2.94 -8.17
C PRO A 98 -14.50 -4.06 -7.19
N HIS A 99 -13.22 -4.26 -6.92
CA HIS A 99 -12.79 -5.11 -5.83
C HIS A 99 -13.31 -4.55 -4.52
N LYS A 100 -14.13 -5.33 -3.82
CA LYS A 100 -14.54 -4.99 -2.46
C LYS A 100 -13.39 -5.36 -1.55
N ARG A 101 -12.73 -4.36 -0.94
CA ARG A 101 -11.96 -4.63 0.27
C ARG A 101 -12.94 -5.22 1.28
N ILE A 102 -12.83 -6.51 1.54
CA ILE A 102 -13.47 -7.11 2.70
C ILE A 102 -12.76 -6.43 3.87
N GLY A 103 -13.47 -5.54 4.59
CA GLY A 103 -12.93 -4.92 5.79
C GLY A 103 -12.45 -6.00 6.76
N LEU A 104 -11.57 -5.63 7.69
CA LEU A 104 -11.10 -6.54 8.74
C LEU A 104 -12.29 -7.35 9.28
N GLN A 105 -12.24 -8.67 9.13
CA GLN A 105 -13.28 -9.53 9.66
C GLN A 105 -13.07 -9.57 11.18
N TRP A 106 -13.90 -8.84 11.92
CA TRP A 106 -13.87 -8.84 13.37
C TRP A 106 -14.40 -10.19 13.87
N THR A 107 -13.48 -11.11 14.12
CA THR A 107 -13.81 -12.39 14.74
C THR A 107 -14.25 -12.18 16.18
N ASN A 108 -14.99 -13.14 16.75
CA ASN A 108 -15.43 -13.06 18.15
C ASN A 108 -14.26 -12.83 19.13
N GLU A 109 -13.08 -13.36 18.82
CA GLU A 109 -11.86 -13.14 19.62
C GLU A 109 -11.39 -11.68 19.58
N LEU A 110 -11.40 -11.06 18.39
CA LEU A 110 -11.05 -9.65 18.21
C LEU A 110 -12.09 -8.72 18.88
N ILE A 111 -13.36 -9.12 18.84
CA ILE A 111 -14.46 -8.40 19.53
C ILE A 111 -14.28 -8.48 21.06
N LEU A 112 -13.86 -9.62 21.61
CA LEU A 112 -13.56 -9.75 23.03
C LEU A 112 -12.36 -8.91 23.47
N GLN A 113 -11.36 -8.73 22.60
CA GLN A 113 -10.23 -7.83 22.87
C GLN A 113 -10.66 -6.35 22.91
N LEU A 114 -11.60 -5.92 22.06
CA LEU A 114 -12.17 -4.57 22.13
C LEU A 114 -12.79 -4.30 23.51
N GLY A 115 -13.48 -5.27 24.11
CA GLY A 115 -14.09 -5.10 25.44
C GLY A 115 -13.09 -5.02 26.61
N ARG A 116 -11.80 -5.28 26.38
CA ARG A 116 -10.76 -5.37 27.43
C ARG A 116 -9.63 -4.34 27.29
N SER A 117 -9.41 -3.85 26.08
CA SER A 117 -8.29 -2.97 25.75
C SER A 117 -8.81 -1.65 25.18
N SER A 118 -8.04 -0.58 25.38
CA SER A 118 -8.37 0.72 24.79
C SER A 118 -8.30 0.65 23.27
N ASP A 119 -9.09 1.48 22.58
CA ASP A 119 -9.12 1.50 21.12
C ASP A 119 -7.75 1.79 20.49
N ARG A 120 -6.93 2.58 21.20
CA ARG A 120 -5.56 2.88 20.76
C ARG A 120 -4.65 1.66 20.83
N GLN A 121 -4.70 0.90 21.92
CA GLN A 121 -3.91 -0.32 22.05
C GLN A 121 -4.32 -1.36 21.01
N VAL A 122 -5.63 -1.52 20.75
CA VAL A 122 -6.11 -2.44 19.72
C VAL A 122 -5.68 -1.99 18.33
N ALA A 123 -5.73 -0.69 18.03
CA ALA A 123 -5.24 -0.13 16.77
C ALA A 123 -3.74 -0.41 16.54
N GLU A 124 -2.93 -0.16 17.56
CA GLU A 124 -1.48 -0.37 17.52
C GLU A 124 -1.12 -1.87 17.41
N GLN A 125 -1.79 -2.75 18.17
CA GLN A 125 -1.56 -4.20 18.12
C GLN A 125 -1.97 -4.83 16.79
N MET A 126 -3.07 -4.37 16.20
CA MET A 126 -3.62 -4.95 14.96
C MET A 126 -3.10 -4.28 13.69
N GLY A 127 -2.35 -3.18 13.81
CA GLY A 127 -1.87 -2.41 12.67
C GLY A 127 -3.00 -1.79 11.83
N ILE A 128 -4.13 -1.48 12.46
CA ILE A 128 -5.32 -0.89 11.82
C ILE A 128 -5.59 0.52 12.34
N SER A 129 -6.32 1.32 11.57
CA SER A 129 -6.63 2.68 12.00
C SER A 129 -7.50 2.72 13.25
N LEU A 130 -7.22 3.67 14.16
CA LEU A 130 -8.07 3.96 15.32
C LEU A 130 -9.54 4.19 14.92
N ARG A 131 -9.77 4.80 13.75
CA ARG A 131 -11.11 5.01 13.19
C ARG A 131 -11.84 3.70 12.90
N ALA A 132 -11.15 2.69 12.38
CA ALA A 132 -11.73 1.37 12.12
C ALA A 132 -12.11 0.66 13.43
N VAL A 133 -11.28 0.80 14.46
CA VAL A 133 -11.53 0.26 15.81
C VAL A 133 -12.75 0.93 16.44
N LEU A 134 -12.82 2.27 16.45
CA LEU A 134 -13.94 3.04 17.00
C LEU A 134 -15.27 2.72 16.30
N ASN A 135 -15.27 2.68 14.96
CA ASN A 135 -16.47 2.34 14.19
C ASN A 135 -16.97 0.93 14.54
N THR A 136 -16.05 0.01 14.79
CA THR A 136 -16.39 -1.37 15.17
C THR A 136 -16.93 -1.45 16.58
N ARG A 137 -16.28 -0.77 17.54
CA ARG A 137 -16.75 -0.69 18.93
C ARG A 137 -18.18 -0.15 19.00
N GLN A 138 -18.47 0.90 18.24
CA GLN A 138 -19.82 1.47 18.12
C GLN A 138 -20.81 0.49 17.45
N ALA A 139 -20.42 -0.14 16.33
CA ALA A 139 -21.29 -1.07 15.61
C ALA A 139 -21.62 -2.34 16.42
N GLN A 140 -20.70 -2.78 17.29
CA GLN A 140 -20.89 -3.94 18.17
C GLN A 140 -21.49 -3.57 19.54
N GLY A 141 -21.76 -2.28 19.80
CA GLY A 141 -22.35 -1.81 21.06
C GLY A 141 -21.47 -2.03 22.29
N ILE A 142 -20.16 -2.17 22.10
CA ILE A 142 -19.21 -2.42 23.20
C ILE A 142 -18.84 -1.07 23.82
N LYS A 143 -18.99 -0.93 25.14
CA LYS A 143 -18.58 0.30 25.84
C LYS A 143 -17.07 0.32 26.07
N GLY A 144 -16.49 1.52 25.99
CA GLY A 144 -15.10 1.84 26.29
C GLY A 144 -14.79 1.69 27.76
#